data_AF-A0A7J7DYD8-F1
#
_entry.id   AF-A0A7J7DYD8-F1
#
_cell.length_a   1.000
_cell.length_b   1.000
_cell.length_c   1.000
_cell.angle_alpha   90.00
_cell.angle_beta   90.00
_cell.angle_gamma   90.00
#
_symmetry.space_group_name_H-M   'P 1'
#
loop_
_entity.id
_entity.type
_entity.pdbx_description
1 polymer ?
#
loop_
_entity_poly.entity_id
_entity_poly.type
_entity_poly.pdbx_seq_one_letter_code
_entity_poly.pdbx_strand_id
1 'polypeptide(L)'
;MLCVFSEHIIGHFGKTKLSSLSLPQDDTTFEKQSALFALAVSDIVLINMWCHDIGREQAANKPLLKTVFQVMMRLFSPRKTTLMFVIHDKTRTPLENLEPVLREDIQKIWDSVPKPEAHKEAPLSEFFNVEVVALSSYEEKEEQFKEQVATLRQQFFHSIAPGGLAGDRQGAVPASGFSFSSQQIWKVIKENKDLDLPAHKVMVATVRCEEIGHEKFEGFTGHKV
;
A
#
# COMPACT_ATOMS: atom_id res chain seq x y z
N MET A 1 -2.08 1.40 8.61
CA MET A 1 -1.03 2.37 8.21
C MET A 1 -1.33 2.90 6.81
N LEU A 2 -0.96 4.15 6.51
CA LEU A 2 -1.16 4.81 5.23
C LEU A 2 0.18 4.89 4.49
N CYS A 3 0.29 4.32 3.28
CA CYS A 3 1.43 4.59 2.38
C CYS A 3 0.96 5.41 1.19
N VAL A 4 1.81 6.34 0.76
CA VAL A 4 1.57 7.19 -0.42
C VAL A 4 2.54 6.78 -1.52
N PHE A 5 2.00 6.36 -2.65
CA PHE A 5 2.73 6.23 -3.91
C PHE A 5 2.43 7.42 -4.81
N SER A 6 3.51 7.96 -5.37
CA SER A 6 3.51 8.85 -6.52
C SER A 6 4.65 8.37 -7.41
N GLU A 7 4.45 8.29 -8.72
CA GLU A 7 5.51 7.96 -9.68
C GLU A 7 6.75 8.86 -9.49
N HIS A 8 6.53 10.12 -9.12
CA HIS A 8 7.61 11.06 -8.81
C HIS A 8 8.37 10.70 -7.54
N ILE A 9 7.73 10.07 -6.54
CA ILE A 9 8.38 9.69 -5.28
C ILE A 9 9.21 8.42 -5.47
N ILE A 10 8.70 7.42 -6.16
CA ILE A 10 9.43 6.15 -6.40
C ILE A 10 10.60 6.39 -7.36
N GLY A 11 10.35 7.05 -8.49
CA GLY A 11 11.38 7.33 -9.50
C GLY A 11 12.48 8.28 -9.02
N HIS A 12 12.16 9.19 -8.09
CA HIS A 12 13.17 10.06 -7.47
C HIS A 12 13.93 9.33 -6.34
N PHE A 13 13.29 8.50 -5.52
CA PHE A 13 13.99 7.71 -4.48
C PHE A 13 15.01 6.72 -5.07
N GLY A 14 14.70 6.09 -6.22
CA GLY A 14 15.68 5.29 -6.97
C GLY A 14 16.87 6.14 -7.40
N LYS A 15 16.61 7.27 -8.06
CA LYS A 15 17.66 8.19 -8.56
C LYS A 15 18.53 8.82 -7.47
N THR A 16 17.98 9.13 -6.30
CA THR A 16 18.73 9.82 -5.23
C THR A 16 19.71 8.90 -4.51
N LYS A 17 19.52 7.58 -4.59
CA LYS A 17 20.46 6.58 -4.05
C LYS A 17 21.50 6.11 -5.09
N LEU A 18 21.22 6.31 -6.38
CA LEU A 18 22.06 5.85 -7.50
C LEU A 18 23.28 6.73 -7.81
N SER A 19 23.49 7.86 -7.14
CA SER A 19 24.74 8.63 -7.29
C SER A 19 25.94 7.97 -6.61
N SER A 20 25.70 6.92 -5.81
CA SER A 20 26.75 6.04 -5.28
C SER A 20 26.47 4.58 -5.63
N LEU A 21 27.02 4.13 -6.76
CA LEU A 21 27.24 2.71 -7.12
C LEU A 21 26.00 1.86 -7.49
N SER A 22 25.72 1.70 -8.80
CA SER A 22 25.48 0.42 -9.53
C SER A 22 24.62 0.55 -10.81
N LEU A 23 24.63 -0.51 -11.64
CA LEU A 23 24.12 -0.64 -13.01
C LEU A 23 22.58 -0.50 -13.16
N PRO A 24 22.05 -0.15 -14.35
CA PRO A 24 20.61 0.08 -14.62
C PRO A 24 19.64 -1.11 -14.38
N GLN A 25 20.13 -2.28 -13.95
CA GLN A 25 19.28 -3.38 -13.49
C GLN A 25 18.72 -3.18 -12.06
N ASP A 26 19.38 -2.36 -11.23
CA ASP A 26 19.00 -2.19 -9.82
C ASP A 26 17.74 -1.34 -9.61
N ASP A 27 17.45 -0.40 -10.51
CA ASP A 27 16.30 0.51 -10.39
C ASP A 27 14.98 -0.28 -10.32
N THR A 28 14.75 -1.18 -11.27
CA THR A 28 13.50 -1.98 -11.31
C THR A 28 13.35 -2.94 -10.12
N THR A 29 14.46 -3.37 -9.53
CA THR A 29 14.47 -4.27 -8.37
C THR A 29 14.08 -3.50 -7.11
N PHE A 30 14.66 -2.31 -6.92
CA PHE A 30 14.33 -1.46 -5.78
C PHE A 30 12.87 -0.98 -5.83
N GLU A 31 12.35 -0.64 -7.01
CA GLU A 31 10.94 -0.26 -7.21
C GLU A 31 10.00 -1.39 -6.79
N LYS A 32 10.26 -2.62 -7.25
CA LYS A 32 9.50 -3.83 -6.88
C LYS A 32 9.54 -4.10 -5.38
N GLN A 33 10.72 -4.02 -4.77
CA GLN A 33 10.92 -4.28 -3.34
C GLN A 33 10.23 -3.23 -2.48
N SER A 34 10.36 -1.95 -2.86
CA SER A 34 9.72 -0.84 -2.15
C SER A 34 8.20 -0.89 -2.28
N ALA A 35 7.69 -1.23 -3.47
CA ALA A 35 6.26 -1.44 -3.68
C ALA A 35 5.70 -2.59 -2.84
N LEU A 36 6.39 -3.74 -2.84
CA LEU A 36 6.02 -4.89 -2.02
C LEU A 36 6.04 -4.57 -0.53
N PHE A 37 7.06 -3.84 -0.07
CA PHE A 37 7.17 -3.44 1.32
C PHE A 37 6.01 -2.55 1.75
N ALA A 38 5.74 -1.50 0.97
CA ALA A 38 4.64 -0.58 1.24
C ALA A 38 3.28 -1.29 1.22
N LEU A 39 3.04 -2.25 0.31
CA LEU A 39 1.83 -3.08 0.32
C LEU A 39 1.74 -3.97 1.56
N ALA A 40 2.84 -4.63 1.95
CA ALA A 40 2.86 -5.54 3.09
C ALA A 40 2.55 -4.83 4.42
N VAL A 41 3.00 -3.58 4.59
CA VAL A 41 2.83 -2.83 5.84
C VAL A 41 1.56 -1.96 5.88
N SER A 42 0.94 -1.69 4.73
CA SER A 42 -0.17 -0.73 4.63
C SER A 42 -1.54 -1.36 4.68
N ASP A 43 -2.50 -0.57 5.15
CA ASP A 43 -3.92 -0.91 5.11
C ASP A 43 -4.59 -0.15 3.95
N ILE A 44 -4.09 1.06 3.70
CA ILE A 44 -4.53 1.95 2.64
C ILE A 44 -3.29 2.44 1.90
N VAL A 45 -3.37 2.38 0.58
CA VAL A 45 -2.32 2.77 -0.36
C VAL A 45 -2.87 3.89 -1.23
N LEU A 46 -2.32 5.08 -1.09
CA LEU A 46 -2.68 6.24 -1.90
C LEU A 46 -1.89 6.23 -3.21
N ILE A 47 -2.57 6.38 -4.35
CA ILE A 47 -1.96 6.46 -5.67
C ILE A 47 -2.31 7.83 -6.23
N ASN A 48 -1.34 8.73 -6.23
CA ASN A 48 -1.51 10.06 -6.81
C ASN A 48 -1.40 9.99 -8.34
N MET A 49 -2.36 10.58 -9.02
CA MET A 49 -2.43 10.59 -10.48
C MET A 49 -2.96 11.91 -11.01
N TRP A 50 -2.52 12.32 -12.21
CA TRP A 50 -3.08 13.50 -12.86
C TRP A 50 -4.30 13.13 -13.69
N CYS A 51 -5.32 14.01 -13.71
CA CYS A 51 -6.55 13.77 -14.47
C CYS A 51 -6.28 13.50 -15.96
N HIS A 52 -5.24 14.09 -16.54
CA HIS A 52 -4.90 13.94 -17.96
C HIS A 52 -4.27 12.60 -18.31
N ASP A 53 -3.82 11.83 -17.31
CA ASP A 53 -3.23 10.50 -17.51
C ASP A 53 -4.30 9.40 -17.61
N ILE A 54 -5.52 9.68 -17.14
CA ILE A 54 -6.64 8.72 -17.15
C ILE A 54 -7.04 8.39 -18.59
N GLY A 55 -7.17 7.09 -18.89
CA GLY A 55 -7.59 6.59 -20.21
C GLY A 55 -6.51 6.61 -21.28
N ARG A 56 -5.28 7.03 -20.96
CA ARG A 56 -4.14 6.92 -21.87
C ARG A 56 -3.43 5.59 -21.66
N GLU A 57 -3.22 4.85 -22.75
CA GLU A 57 -2.60 3.53 -22.70
C GLU A 57 -1.13 3.55 -22.24
N GLN A 58 -0.46 4.70 -22.42
CA GLN A 58 0.95 4.95 -22.07
C GLN A 58 1.13 5.93 -20.89
N ALA A 59 0.05 6.51 -20.33
CA ALA A 59 0.20 7.52 -19.28
C ALA A 59 -0.12 6.98 -17.87
N ALA A 60 0.67 7.48 -16.94
CA ALA A 60 0.89 7.20 -15.52
C ALA A 60 0.19 6.00 -14.85
N ASN A 61 1.02 5.21 -14.18
CA ASN A 61 0.76 4.16 -13.19
C ASN A 61 0.43 2.76 -13.71
N LYS A 62 0.21 2.49 -15.00
CA LYS A 62 -0.02 1.10 -15.47
C LYS A 62 1.14 0.15 -15.16
N PRO A 63 2.42 0.49 -15.43
CA PRO A 63 3.56 -0.36 -15.06
C PRO A 63 3.71 -0.55 -13.54
N LEU A 64 3.43 0.51 -12.77
CA LEU A 64 3.44 0.48 -11.31
C LEU A 64 2.36 -0.45 -10.77
N LEU A 65 1.11 -0.32 -11.24
CA LEU A 65 -0.01 -1.17 -10.86
C LEU A 65 0.22 -2.63 -11.22
N LYS A 66 0.75 -2.90 -12.41
CA LYS A 66 1.15 -4.25 -12.82
C LYS A 66 2.17 -4.84 -11.85
N THR A 67 3.17 -4.03 -11.46
CA THR A 67 4.16 -4.42 -10.47
C THR A 67 3.52 -4.68 -9.11
N VAL A 68 2.66 -3.78 -8.63
CA VAL A 68 1.90 -3.90 -7.36
C VAL A 68 1.11 -5.21 -7.32
N PHE A 69 0.35 -5.53 -8.37
CA PHE A 69 -0.44 -6.75 -8.45
C PHE A 69 0.44 -8.01 -8.53
N GLN A 70 1.54 -7.96 -9.30
CA GLN A 70 2.49 -9.07 -9.36
C GLN A 70 3.13 -9.36 -8.01
N VAL A 71 3.57 -8.33 -7.29
CA VAL A 71 4.25 -8.51 -5.99
C VAL A 71 3.25 -8.86 -4.89
N MET A 72 1.99 -8.40 -4.96
CA MET A 72 0.93 -8.80 -4.03
C MET A 72 0.69 -10.31 -4.06
N MET A 73 0.77 -10.96 -5.23
CA MET A 73 0.64 -12.42 -5.34
C MET A 73 1.75 -13.19 -4.63
N ARG A 74 2.83 -12.53 -4.22
CA ARG A 74 3.91 -13.11 -3.40
C ARG A 74 3.63 -13.03 -1.89
N LEU A 75 2.52 -12.38 -1.49
CA LEU A 75 2.06 -12.35 -0.12
C LEU A 75 1.09 -13.53 0.10
N PHE A 76 1.45 -14.45 0.98
CA PHE A 76 0.69 -15.70 1.22
C PHE A 76 -0.64 -15.50 1.98
N SER A 77 -1.06 -14.26 2.24
CA SER A 77 -2.33 -13.99 2.91
C SER A 77 -3.14 -12.93 2.18
N PRO A 78 -4.45 -13.21 1.95
CA PRO A 78 -5.38 -12.23 1.41
C PRO A 78 -5.65 -11.19 2.49
N ARG A 79 -4.80 -10.18 2.56
CA ARG A 79 -5.13 -8.95 3.26
C ARG A 79 -5.82 -8.03 2.28
N LYS A 80 -7.09 -7.70 2.55
CA LYS A 80 -7.80 -6.74 1.73
C LYS A 80 -7.21 -5.34 1.91
N THR A 81 -6.49 -4.85 0.91
CA THR A 81 -5.82 -3.54 0.92
C THR A 81 -6.67 -2.52 0.18
N THR A 82 -6.84 -1.32 0.70
CA THR A 82 -7.56 -0.27 -0.04
C THR A 82 -6.60 0.52 -0.92
N LEU A 83 -6.82 0.49 -2.24
CA LEU A 83 -6.17 1.36 -3.20
C LEU A 83 -7.02 2.62 -3.36
N MET A 84 -6.49 3.75 -2.92
CA MET A 84 -7.15 5.05 -3.02
C MET A 84 -6.46 5.89 -4.09
N PHE A 85 -7.12 6.05 -5.22
CA PHE A 85 -6.65 6.87 -6.33
C PHE A 85 -7.02 8.32 -6.09
N VAL A 86 -5.99 9.17 -5.96
CA VAL A 86 -6.15 10.61 -5.75
C VAL A 86 -5.83 11.31 -7.07
N ILE A 87 -6.89 11.76 -7.75
CA ILE A 87 -6.82 12.44 -9.03
C ILE A 87 -6.64 13.94 -8.79
N HIS A 88 -5.52 14.47 -9.28
CA HIS A 88 -5.20 15.90 -9.26
C HIS A 88 -5.64 16.60 -10.54
N ASP A 89 -5.81 17.91 -10.44
CA ASP A 89 -6.20 18.80 -11.53
C ASP A 89 -7.47 18.36 -12.24
N LYS A 90 -8.53 18.20 -11.44
CA LYS A 90 -9.87 17.93 -11.93
C LYS A 90 -10.24 18.91 -13.06
N THR A 91 -10.34 18.38 -14.28
CA THR A 91 -10.76 19.14 -15.47
C THR A 91 -12.28 19.36 -15.48
N ARG A 92 -12.83 19.89 -16.58
CA ARG A 92 -14.29 20.03 -16.76
C ARG A 92 -15.02 18.68 -16.78
N THR A 93 -14.29 17.56 -16.90
CA THR A 93 -14.85 16.21 -16.90
C THR A 93 -15.30 15.81 -15.50
N PRO A 94 -16.58 15.45 -15.29
CA PRO A 94 -17.07 14.96 -14.00
C PRO A 94 -16.36 13.67 -13.57
N LEU A 95 -16.20 13.50 -12.24
CA LEU A 95 -15.61 12.29 -11.67
C LEU A 95 -16.42 11.04 -12.04
N GLU A 96 -17.75 11.17 -12.15
CA GLU A 96 -18.68 10.11 -12.57
C GLU A 96 -18.32 9.47 -13.92
N ASN A 97 -17.62 10.21 -14.79
CA ASN A 97 -17.17 9.69 -16.08
C ASN A 97 -15.73 9.13 -16.01
N LEU A 98 -14.89 9.67 -15.12
CA LEU A 98 -13.49 9.26 -14.98
C LEU A 98 -13.34 7.98 -14.16
N GLU A 99 -14.15 7.84 -13.12
CA GLU A 99 -14.10 6.70 -12.20
C GLU A 99 -14.38 5.35 -12.90
N PRO A 100 -15.42 5.20 -13.73
CA PRO A 100 -15.65 3.94 -14.45
C PRO A 100 -14.49 3.57 -15.38
N VAL A 101 -13.93 4.57 -16.09
CA VAL A 101 -12.78 4.38 -17.00
C VAL A 101 -11.56 3.89 -16.22
N LEU A 102 -11.26 4.53 -15.09
CA LEU A 102 -10.15 4.13 -14.22
C LEU A 102 -10.35 2.72 -13.66
N ARG A 103 -11.56 2.40 -13.19
CA ARG A 103 -11.88 1.06 -12.68
C ARG A 103 -11.74 -0.02 -13.75
N GLU A 104 -12.20 0.26 -14.98
CA GLU A 104 -12.04 -0.66 -16.11
C GLU A 104 -10.56 -0.87 -16.46
N ASP A 105 -9.77 0.20 -16.48
CA ASP A 105 -8.32 0.11 -16.70
C ASP A 105 -7.61 -0.73 -15.64
N ILE A 106 -7.94 -0.52 -14.36
CA ILE A 106 -7.37 -1.30 -13.25
C ILE A 106 -7.74 -2.78 -13.38
N GLN A 107 -9.00 -3.08 -13.73
CA GLN A 107 -9.46 -4.45 -13.95
C GLN A 107 -8.71 -5.12 -15.10
N LYS A 108 -8.52 -4.43 -16.23
CA LYS A 108 -7.71 -4.93 -17.36
C LYS A 108 -6.28 -5.23 -16.94
N ILE A 109 -5.67 -4.38 -16.12
CA ILE A 109 -4.31 -4.60 -15.62
C ILE A 109 -4.28 -5.84 -14.72
N TRP A 110 -5.25 -5.98 -13.80
CA TRP A 110 -5.40 -7.16 -12.95
C TRP A 110 -5.50 -8.45 -13.77
N ASP A 111 -6.34 -8.46 -14.81
CA ASP A 111 -6.56 -9.63 -15.66
C ASP A 111 -5.31 -9.99 -16.48
N SER A 112 -4.51 -8.99 -16.86
CA SER A 112 -3.25 -9.20 -17.60
C SER A 112 -2.10 -9.78 -16.75
N VAL A 113 -2.20 -9.71 -15.41
CA VAL A 113 -1.16 -10.20 -14.50
C VAL A 113 -1.27 -11.71 -14.34
N PRO A 114 -0.18 -12.48 -14.53
CA PRO A 114 -0.16 -13.91 -14.27
C PRO A 114 -0.45 -14.18 -12.79
N LYS A 115 -1.45 -15.00 -12.50
CA LYS A 115 -1.85 -15.41 -11.15
C LYS A 115 -1.51 -16.89 -10.93
N PRO A 116 -1.15 -17.29 -9.69
CA PRO A 116 -1.05 -18.71 -9.34
C PRO A 116 -2.37 -19.44 -9.57
N GLU A 117 -2.32 -20.76 -9.80
CA GLU A 117 -3.52 -21.56 -10.14
C GLU A 117 -4.63 -21.43 -9.08
N ALA A 118 -4.26 -21.28 -7.79
CA ALA A 118 -5.21 -21.08 -6.69
C ALA A 118 -6.03 -19.78 -6.78
N HIS A 119 -5.56 -18.78 -7.51
CA HIS A 119 -6.18 -17.44 -7.62
C HIS A 119 -6.44 -17.02 -9.07
N LYS A 120 -6.44 -17.97 -10.01
CA LYS A 120 -6.52 -17.70 -11.45
C LYS A 120 -7.75 -16.89 -11.85
N GLU A 121 -8.89 -17.17 -11.21
CA GLU A 121 -10.18 -16.53 -11.46
C GLU A 121 -10.58 -15.54 -10.34
N ALA A 122 -9.68 -15.28 -9.39
CA ALA A 122 -9.99 -14.42 -8.25
C ALA A 122 -10.18 -12.96 -8.72
N PRO A 123 -11.32 -12.33 -8.39
CA PRO A 123 -11.58 -10.95 -8.80
C PRO A 123 -10.69 -9.99 -8.00
N LEU A 124 -10.41 -8.81 -8.58
CA LEU A 124 -9.65 -7.75 -7.92
C LEU A 124 -10.23 -7.41 -6.54
N SER A 125 -11.57 -7.42 -6.43
CA SER A 125 -12.33 -7.10 -5.22
C SER A 125 -12.12 -8.07 -4.05
N GLU A 126 -11.49 -9.22 -4.28
CA GLU A 126 -11.09 -10.15 -3.21
C GLU A 126 -9.86 -9.64 -2.46
N PHE A 127 -8.92 -9.01 -3.17
CA PHE A 127 -7.66 -8.53 -2.62
C PHE A 127 -7.64 -7.02 -2.35
N PHE A 128 -8.42 -6.25 -3.10
CA PHE A 128 -8.38 -4.81 -3.03
C PHE A 128 -9.77 -4.18 -2.90
N ASN A 129 -9.88 -3.12 -2.11
CA ASN A 129 -10.94 -2.13 -2.28
C ASN A 129 -10.39 -1.01 -3.16
N VAL A 130 -11.20 -0.47 -4.06
CA VAL A 130 -10.79 0.62 -4.94
C VAL A 130 -11.66 1.83 -4.64
N GLU A 131 -11.00 2.90 -4.20
CA GLU A 131 -11.58 4.20 -3.87
C GLU A 131 -11.00 5.27 -4.78
N VAL A 132 -11.84 6.19 -5.25
CA VAL A 132 -11.41 7.25 -6.16
C VAL A 132 -11.83 8.60 -5.59
N VAL A 133 -10.86 9.51 -5.46
CA VAL A 133 -11.05 10.85 -4.95
C VAL A 133 -10.45 11.83 -5.95
N ALA A 134 -11.19 12.90 -6.26
CA ALA A 134 -10.68 13.98 -7.11
C ALA A 134 -10.48 15.26 -6.30
N LEU A 135 -9.30 15.84 -6.45
CA LEU A 135 -8.93 17.13 -5.87
C LEU A 135 -8.86 18.19 -6.97
N SER A 136 -9.35 19.39 -6.66
CA SER A 136 -9.24 20.58 -7.51
C SER A 136 -7.78 21.04 -7.59
N SER A 137 -7.43 21.83 -8.61
CA SER A 137 -6.08 22.40 -8.69
C SER A 137 -5.81 23.32 -7.50
N TYR A 138 -4.66 23.12 -6.84
CA TYR A 138 -4.23 23.97 -5.73
C TYR A 138 -3.98 25.41 -6.20
N GLU A 139 -3.34 25.56 -7.37
CA GLU A 139 -2.96 26.87 -7.92
C GLU A 139 -4.17 27.70 -8.34
N GLU A 140 -5.17 27.07 -8.96
CA GLU A 140 -6.37 27.78 -9.43
C GLU A 140 -7.43 27.95 -8.34
N LYS A 141 -7.55 26.98 -7.42
CA LYS A 141 -8.68 26.85 -6.48
C LYS A 141 -8.24 26.37 -5.10
N GLU A 142 -7.32 27.10 -4.50
CA GLU A 142 -6.70 26.79 -3.21
C GLU A 142 -7.71 26.46 -2.09
N GLU A 143 -8.73 27.30 -1.89
CA GLU A 143 -9.70 27.10 -0.82
C GLU A 143 -10.54 25.83 -1.02
N GLN A 144 -10.97 25.57 -2.26
CA GLN A 144 -11.70 24.34 -2.58
C GLN A 144 -10.83 23.09 -2.39
N PHE A 145 -9.56 23.15 -2.76
CA PHE A 145 -8.62 22.07 -2.51
C PHE A 145 -8.47 21.79 -1.01
N LYS A 146 -8.29 22.83 -0.19
CA LYS A 146 -8.17 22.68 1.28
C LYS A 146 -9.42 22.03 1.88
N GLU A 147 -10.61 22.42 1.44
CA GLU A 147 -11.88 21.82 1.87
C GLU A 147 -11.98 20.33 1.47
N GLN A 148 -11.59 19.99 0.25
CA GLN A 148 -11.60 18.60 -0.23
C GLN A 148 -10.58 17.74 0.52
N VAL A 149 -9.38 18.25 0.79
CA VAL A 149 -8.36 17.58 1.61
C VAL A 149 -8.86 17.42 3.06
N ALA A 150 -9.52 18.42 3.62
CA ALA A 150 -10.13 18.30 4.94
C ALA A 150 -11.20 17.21 4.98
N THR A 151 -12.05 17.12 3.94
CA THR A 151 -13.05 16.06 3.79
C THR A 151 -12.41 14.68 3.69
N LEU A 152 -11.37 14.55 2.86
CA LEU A 152 -10.61 13.31 2.74
C LEU A 152 -9.99 12.90 4.08
N ARG A 153 -9.44 13.85 4.83
CA ARG A 153 -8.92 13.62 6.18
C ARG A 153 -10.01 13.08 7.13
N GLN A 154 -11.25 13.57 7.04
CA GLN A 154 -12.37 13.08 7.84
C GLN A 154 -12.73 11.62 7.53
N GLN A 155 -12.59 11.20 6.28
CA GLN A 155 -12.80 9.79 5.90
C GLN A 155 -11.76 8.86 6.57
N PHE A 156 -10.51 9.32 6.72
CA PHE A 156 -9.48 8.55 7.43
C PHE A 156 -9.75 8.39 8.93
N PHE A 157 -10.38 9.36 9.60
CA PHE A 157 -10.73 9.22 11.01
C PHE A 157 -11.69 8.05 11.28
N HIS A 158 -12.57 7.75 10.32
CA HIS A 158 -13.54 6.66 10.40
C HIS A 158 -13.08 5.39 9.66
N SER A 159 -11.84 5.37 9.15
CA SER A 159 -11.34 4.30 8.29
C SER A 159 -11.32 2.93 8.96
N ILE A 160 -11.12 2.86 10.27
CA ILE A 160 -11.00 1.60 11.02
C ILE A 160 -12.35 1.01 11.47
N ALA A 161 -13.46 1.70 11.22
CA ALA A 161 -14.78 1.17 11.53
C ALA A 161 -15.10 -0.04 10.63
N PRO A 162 -15.95 -1.00 11.07
CA PRO A 162 -16.44 -2.06 10.22
C PRO A 162 -17.07 -1.49 8.94
N GLY A 163 -16.61 -1.93 7.77
CA GLY A 163 -17.03 -1.39 6.47
C GLY A 163 -16.34 -0.08 6.06
N GLY A 164 -15.44 0.47 6.88
CA GLY A 164 -14.60 1.63 6.55
C GLY A 164 -13.39 1.27 5.66
N LEU A 165 -12.65 2.29 5.24
CA LEU A 165 -11.50 2.19 4.32
C LEU A 165 -10.40 1.20 4.74
N ALA A 166 -10.30 0.84 6.03
CA ALA A 166 -9.36 -0.13 6.59
C ALA A 166 -10.08 -1.13 7.51
N GLY A 167 -11.34 -1.43 7.25
CA GLY A 167 -12.18 -2.28 8.11
C GLY A 167 -11.73 -3.74 8.20
N ASP A 168 -11.06 -4.27 7.17
CA ASP A 168 -10.53 -5.64 7.17
C ASP A 168 -9.09 -5.68 7.69
N ARG A 169 -8.95 -5.85 9.01
CA ARG A 169 -7.67 -5.81 9.74
C ARG A 169 -7.11 -7.20 10.06
N GLN A 170 -7.44 -8.24 9.27
CA GLN A 170 -7.01 -9.62 9.54
C GLN A 170 -5.48 -9.79 9.72
N GLY A 171 -4.66 -8.85 9.22
CA GLY A 171 -3.21 -8.79 9.41
C GLY A 171 -2.66 -7.68 10.33
N ALA A 172 -3.48 -7.01 11.14
CA ALA A 172 -2.99 -5.88 11.94
C ALA A 172 -1.96 -6.31 13.00
N VAL A 173 -0.80 -5.65 12.96
CA VAL A 173 0.26 -5.78 13.97
C VAL A 173 0.08 -4.68 15.02
N PRO A 174 0.19 -4.98 16.33
CA PRO A 174 0.19 -3.96 17.36
C PRO A 174 1.28 -2.91 17.10
N ALA A 175 1.00 -1.63 17.40
CA ALA A 175 1.96 -0.54 17.15
C ALA A 175 3.34 -0.81 17.78
N SER A 176 3.32 -1.46 18.94
CA SER A 176 4.51 -1.80 19.71
C SER A 176 5.36 -2.92 19.09
N GLY A 177 4.78 -3.77 18.23
CA GLY A 177 5.49 -4.77 17.41
C GLY A 177 5.78 -4.32 15.98
N PHE A 178 5.35 -3.11 15.58
CA PHE A 178 5.40 -2.66 14.19
C PHE A 178 6.83 -2.48 13.67
N SER A 179 7.74 -1.94 14.48
CA SER A 179 9.14 -1.74 14.09
C SER A 179 9.82 -3.07 13.77
N PHE A 180 9.73 -4.04 14.69
CA PHE A 180 10.26 -5.39 14.51
C PHE A 180 9.64 -6.07 13.28
N SER A 181 8.31 -6.00 13.16
CA SER A 181 7.57 -6.54 12.00
C SER A 181 8.07 -5.98 10.68
N SER A 182 8.21 -4.65 10.59
CA SER A 182 8.67 -3.98 9.38
C SER A 182 10.08 -4.39 8.99
N GLN A 183 10.98 -4.54 9.97
CA GLN A 183 12.35 -4.97 9.70
C GLN A 183 12.41 -6.40 9.17
N GLN A 184 11.62 -7.32 9.72
CA GLN A 184 11.56 -8.71 9.26
C GLN A 184 10.95 -8.81 7.85
N ILE A 185 9.84 -8.11 7.60
CA ILE A 185 9.23 -8.02 6.26
C ILE A 185 10.27 -7.50 5.25
N TRP A 186 10.98 -6.41 5.58
CA TRP A 186 12.00 -5.84 4.71
C TRP A 186 13.17 -6.80 4.46
N LYS A 187 13.57 -7.60 5.45
CA LYS A 187 14.61 -8.62 5.30
C LYS A 187 14.21 -9.69 4.29
N VAL A 188 12.99 -10.24 4.41
CA VAL A 188 12.46 -11.26 3.48
C VAL A 188 12.39 -10.72 2.05
N ILE A 189 11.93 -9.48 1.88
CA ILE A 189 11.85 -8.81 0.58
C ILE A 189 13.24 -8.66 -0.06
N LYS A 190 14.24 -8.23 0.71
CA LYS A 190 15.62 -8.08 0.22
C LYS A 190 16.24 -9.42 -0.20
N GLU A 191 15.87 -10.50 0.47
CA GLU A 191 16.29 -11.86 0.12
C GLU A 191 15.51 -12.42 -1.10
N ASN A 192 14.59 -11.65 -1.70
CA ASN A 192 13.71 -12.05 -2.79
C ASN A 192 12.90 -13.32 -2.49
N LYS A 193 12.66 -13.60 -1.21
CA LYS A 193 11.82 -14.69 -0.75
C LYS A 193 10.36 -14.24 -0.73
N ASP A 194 9.46 -15.20 -0.82
CA ASP A 194 8.03 -14.91 -0.69
C ASP A 194 7.66 -14.64 0.77
N LEU A 195 6.60 -13.86 0.97
CA LEU A 195 6.24 -13.26 2.24
C LEU A 195 5.05 -13.99 2.87
N ASP A 196 5.34 -14.80 3.90
CA ASP A 196 4.34 -15.48 4.71
C ASP A 196 3.85 -14.58 5.85
N LEU A 197 2.89 -13.71 5.55
CA LEU A 197 2.31 -12.78 6.53
C LEU A 197 1.66 -13.47 7.74
N PRO A 198 0.93 -14.61 7.59
CA PRO A 198 0.40 -15.36 8.72
C PRO A 198 1.49 -15.90 9.65
N ALA A 199 2.51 -16.59 9.11
CA ALA A 199 3.63 -17.08 9.91
C ALA A 199 4.40 -15.92 10.56
N HIS A 200 4.58 -14.82 9.83
CA HIS A 200 5.19 -13.61 10.34
C HIS A 200 4.39 -13.01 11.52
N LYS A 201 3.05 -12.99 11.45
CA LYS A 201 2.19 -12.52 12.55
C LYS A 201 2.37 -13.37 13.80
N VAL A 202 2.43 -14.70 13.64
CA VAL A 202 2.72 -15.63 14.75
C VAL A 202 4.09 -15.34 15.35
N MET A 203 5.12 -15.15 14.53
CA MET A 203 6.47 -14.80 14.98
C MET A 203 6.45 -13.51 15.82
N VAL A 204 5.81 -12.43 15.33
CA VAL A 204 5.71 -11.18 16.08
C VAL A 204 4.98 -11.39 17.40
N ALA A 205 3.87 -12.14 17.41
CA ALA A 205 3.13 -12.42 18.64
C ALA A 205 3.99 -13.18 19.66
N THR A 206 4.73 -14.21 19.23
CA THR A 206 5.62 -15.00 20.09
C THR A 206 6.69 -14.12 20.74
N VAL A 207 7.43 -13.33 19.95
CA VAL A 207 8.49 -12.45 20.47
C VAL A 207 7.93 -11.45 21.48
N ARG A 208 6.75 -10.87 21.20
CA ARG A 208 6.12 -9.91 22.13
C ARG A 208 5.63 -10.59 23.41
N CYS A 209 5.08 -11.80 23.33
CA CYS A 209 4.67 -12.56 24.50
C CYS A 209 5.88 -12.93 25.38
N GLU A 210 7.02 -13.27 24.77
CA GLU A 210 8.27 -13.55 25.48
C GLU A 210 8.83 -12.30 26.17
N GLU A 211 8.88 -11.15 25.49
CA GLU A 211 9.33 -9.87 26.07
C GLU A 211 8.47 -9.47 27.28
N ILE A 212 7.14 -9.53 27.15
CA ILE A 212 6.22 -9.22 28.25
C ILE A 212 6.40 -10.24 29.39
N GLY A 213 6.53 -11.53 29.06
CA GLY A 213 6.76 -12.58 30.04
C GLY A 213 8.05 -12.35 30.84
N HIS A 214 9.13 -11.97 30.15
CA HIS A 214 10.40 -11.64 30.77
C HIS A 214 10.31 -10.40 31.66
N GLU A 215 9.71 -9.31 31.18
CA GLU A 215 9.50 -8.08 31.96
C GLU A 215 8.70 -8.37 33.25
N LYS A 216 7.62 -9.15 33.16
CA LYS A 216 6.82 -9.53 34.34
C LYS A 216 7.58 -10.44 35.29
N PHE A 217 8.38 -11.37 34.77
CA PHE A 217 9.22 -12.24 35.58
C PHE A 217 10.34 -11.47 36.30
N GLU A 218 11.02 -10.55 35.62
CA GLU A 218 12.02 -9.68 36.23
C GLU A 218 11.39 -8.76 37.28
N GLY A 219 10.23 -8.17 36.99
CA GLY A 219 9.47 -7.38 37.97
C GLY A 219 9.07 -8.19 39.20
N PHE A 220 8.65 -9.45 39.02
CA PHE A 220 8.31 -10.36 40.13
C PHE A 220 9.53 -10.73 40.97
N THR A 221 10.67 -11.05 40.33
CA THR A 221 11.90 -11.45 41.02
C THR A 221 12.65 -10.27 41.65
N GLY A 222 12.45 -9.05 41.13
CA GLY A 222 12.95 -7.79 41.69
C GLY A 222 12.15 -7.30 42.91
N HIS A 223 10.88 -7.67 43.04
CA HIS A 223 10.07 -7.53 44.26
C HIS A 223 10.40 -8.64 45.27
N LYS A 224 11.64 -8.69 45.76
CA LYS A 224 11.95 -9.41 47.01
C LYS A 224 11.52 -8.56 48.21
N VAL A 225 10.69 -9.14 49.06
CA VAL A 225 10.33 -8.68 50.42
C VAL A 225 11.58 -8.44 51.25
#